data_AF-A0A2V6D014-F1
#
_entry.id   AF-A0A2V6D014-F1
#
_cell.length_a   1.000
_cell.length_b   1.000
_cell.length_c   1.000
_cell.angle_alpha   90.00
_cell.angle_beta   90.00
_cell.angle_gamma   90.00
#
_symmetry.space_group_name_H-M   'P 1'
#
loop_
_entity.id
_entity.type
_entity.pdbx_description
1 polymer ?
#
loop_
_entity_poly.entity_id
_entity_poly.type
_entity_poly.pdbx_seq_one_letter_code
_entity_poly.pdbx_strand_id
1 'polypeptide(L)'
;MGAADQRCHISVIIATVIAGLIQLRHLRAQNTLNAELAVLKDWGDLHFREWREYIADELQTKLKDLAFLAEYDVPNVDRSKHPELYACDWCEQIGSYLKYGLLEPDVVLDVTGTSINRLWNQLAPAVERMRLTRGDRLYENFEYWAARGRLWAKADPGGAYPKNVPRMRELPKDLMLKFVPGRLDEPSAI
;
A
#
# COMPACT_ATOMS: atom_id res chain seq x y z
N MET A 1 -29.86 -15.02 -49.84
CA MET A 1 -28.67 -14.15 -49.78
C MET A 1 -28.74 -13.30 -48.51
N GLY A 2 -28.63 -13.91 -47.32
CA GLY A 2 -28.90 -13.20 -46.05
C GLY A 2 -28.23 -13.79 -44.80
N ALA A 3 -27.86 -15.08 -44.82
CA ALA A 3 -27.18 -15.72 -43.69
C ALA A 3 -25.66 -15.43 -43.61
N ALA A 4 -25.03 -14.96 -44.70
CA ALA A 4 -23.61 -14.62 -44.74
C ALA A 4 -23.36 -13.18 -44.22
N ASP A 5 -24.24 -12.25 -44.58
CA ASP A 5 -24.17 -10.85 -44.13
C ASP A 5 -24.39 -10.73 -42.61
N GLN A 6 -25.38 -11.45 -42.07
CA GLN A 6 -25.67 -11.51 -40.64
C GLN A 6 -24.46 -12.01 -39.81
N ARG A 7 -23.67 -12.95 -40.32
CA ARG A 7 -22.47 -13.48 -39.64
C ARG A 7 -21.30 -12.50 -39.67
N CYS A 8 -21.20 -11.69 -40.72
CA CYS A 8 -20.20 -10.64 -40.84
C CYS A 8 -20.44 -9.56 -39.77
N HIS A 9 -21.69 -9.11 -39.60
CA HIS A 9 -22.06 -8.11 -38.59
C HIS A 9 -21.77 -8.57 -37.15
N ILE A 10 -22.12 -9.81 -36.80
CA ILE A 10 -21.87 -10.34 -35.44
C ILE A 10 -20.37 -10.40 -35.15
N SER A 11 -19.56 -10.84 -36.13
CA SER A 11 -18.11 -10.91 -35.99
C SER A 11 -17.48 -9.53 -35.75
N VAL A 12 -17.95 -8.50 -36.46
CA VAL A 12 -17.50 -7.12 -36.27
C VAL A 12 -17.88 -6.61 -34.88
N ILE A 13 -19.12 -6.83 -34.44
CA ILE A 13 -19.59 -6.42 -33.10
C ILE A 13 -18.75 -7.08 -32.00
N ILE A 14 -18.49 -8.39 -32.09
CA ILE A 14 -17.66 -9.10 -31.12
C ILE A 14 -16.23 -8.54 -31.09
N ALA A 15 -15.63 -8.30 -32.26
CA ALA A 15 -14.30 -7.70 -32.34
C ALA A 15 -14.26 -6.29 -31.71
N THR A 16 -15.28 -5.46 -31.94
CA THR A 16 -15.39 -4.12 -31.34
C THR A 16 -15.57 -4.19 -29.83
N VAL A 17 -16.38 -5.12 -29.31
CA VAL A 17 -16.54 -5.32 -27.86
C VAL A 17 -15.22 -5.76 -27.22
N ILE A 18 -14.50 -6.71 -27.82
CA ILE A 18 -13.20 -7.16 -27.32
C ILE A 18 -12.19 -6.00 -27.32
N ALA A 19 -12.10 -5.24 -28.42
CA ALA A 19 -11.24 -4.07 -28.50
C ALA A 19 -11.60 -3.02 -27.44
N GLY A 20 -12.89 -2.76 -27.22
CA GLY A 20 -13.37 -1.86 -26.17
C GLY A 20 -13.02 -2.34 -24.76
N LEU A 21 -13.12 -3.64 -24.48
CA LEU A 21 -12.70 -4.23 -23.20
C LEU A 21 -11.19 -4.10 -22.98
N ILE A 22 -10.38 -4.30 -24.03
CA ILE A 22 -8.92 -4.13 -23.99
C ILE A 22 -8.58 -2.65 -23.74
N GLN A 23 -9.23 -1.72 -24.44
CA GLN A 23 -9.04 -0.29 -24.23
C GLN A 23 -9.44 0.15 -22.83
N LEU A 24 -10.57 -0.34 -22.31
CA LEU A 24 -11.00 -0.09 -20.94
C LEU A 24 -9.98 -0.63 -19.93
N ARG A 25 -9.39 -1.80 -20.18
CA ARG A 25 -8.33 -2.38 -19.36
C ARG A 25 -7.06 -1.51 -19.38
N HIS A 26 -6.66 -0.98 -20.54
CA HIS A 26 -5.51 -0.08 -20.64
C HIS A 26 -5.75 1.24 -19.92
N LEU A 27 -6.93 1.84 -20.06
CA LEU A 27 -7.29 3.07 -19.35
C LEU A 27 -7.35 2.86 -17.83
N ARG A 28 -7.89 1.72 -17.39
CA ARG A 28 -7.83 1.32 -15.97
C ARG A 28 -6.40 1.15 -15.50
N ALA A 29 -5.57 0.42 -16.23
CA ALA A 29 -4.17 0.19 -15.88
C ALA A 29 -3.34 1.49 -15.79
N GLN A 30 -3.60 2.46 -16.67
CA GLN A 30 -2.95 3.77 -16.62
C GLN A 30 -3.42 4.61 -15.43
N ASN A 31 -4.74 4.60 -15.15
CA ASN A 31 -5.28 5.33 -14.00
C ASN A 31 -4.85 4.71 -12.66
N THR A 32 -4.81 3.37 -12.55
CA THR A 32 -4.34 2.67 -11.35
C THR A 32 -2.85 2.92 -11.12
N LEU A 33 -2.02 2.90 -12.17
CA LEU A 33 -0.59 3.18 -12.03
C LEU A 33 -0.30 4.59 -11.52
N ASN A 34 -1.03 5.61 -12.01
CA ASN A 34 -0.90 6.98 -11.51
C ASN A 34 -1.36 7.10 -10.04
N ALA A 35 -2.44 6.42 -9.67
CA ALA A 35 -2.91 6.37 -8.29
C ALA A 35 -1.91 5.66 -7.36
N GLU A 36 -1.36 4.53 -7.78
CA GLU A 36 -0.33 3.78 -7.05
C GLU A 36 0.93 4.62 -6.85
N LEU A 37 1.42 5.30 -7.89
CA LEU A 37 2.58 6.18 -7.79
C LEU A 37 2.33 7.36 -6.85
N ALA A 38 1.13 7.95 -6.86
CA ALA A 38 0.77 9.02 -5.94
C ALA A 38 0.79 8.52 -4.49
N VAL A 39 0.18 7.36 -4.22
CA VAL A 39 0.17 6.76 -2.88
C VAL A 39 1.59 6.42 -2.41
N LEU A 40 2.43 5.86 -3.28
CA LEU A 40 3.82 5.53 -2.96
C LEU A 40 4.68 6.77 -2.75
N LYS A 41 4.44 7.85 -3.50
CA LYS A 41 5.10 9.14 -3.31
C LYS A 41 4.72 9.74 -1.96
N ASP A 42 3.43 9.77 -1.63
CA ASP A 42 2.93 10.30 -0.36
C ASP A 42 3.45 9.47 0.82
N TRP A 43 3.53 8.15 0.68
CA TRP A 43 4.12 7.25 1.67
C TRP A 43 5.61 7.55 1.94
N GLY A 44 6.31 8.03 0.92
CA GLY A 44 7.72 8.44 1.00
C GLY A 44 7.93 9.90 1.43
N ASP A 45 6.86 10.67 1.63
CA ASP A 45 6.95 12.10 1.88
C ASP A 45 7.47 12.44 3.29
N LEU A 46 8.01 13.65 3.43
CA LEU A 46 8.62 14.15 4.67
C LEU A 46 7.61 14.19 5.82
N HIS A 47 6.36 14.56 5.53
CA HIS A 47 5.31 14.65 6.54
C HIS A 47 4.93 13.26 7.09
N PHE A 48 4.90 12.25 6.21
CA PHE A 48 4.68 10.86 6.61
C PHE A 48 5.84 10.32 7.44
N ARG A 49 7.07 10.82 7.21
CA ARG A 49 8.23 10.50 8.04
C ARG A 49 8.08 11.07 9.46
N GLU A 50 7.71 12.34 9.61
CA GLU A 50 7.50 12.97 10.93
C GLU A 50 6.46 12.22 11.75
N TRP A 51 5.34 11.83 11.13
CA TRP A 51 4.32 11.03 11.80
C TRP A 51 4.84 9.66 12.21
N ARG A 52 5.62 8.99 11.35
CA ARG A 52 6.20 7.68 11.70
C ARG A 52 7.15 7.77 12.88
N GLU A 53 7.95 8.83 12.97
CA GLU A 53 8.85 9.06 14.11
C GLU A 53 8.05 9.31 15.40
N TYR A 54 7.03 10.18 15.35
CA TYR A 54 6.11 10.41 16.48
C TYR A 54 5.40 9.13 16.94
N ILE A 55 4.81 8.37 16.00
CA ILE A 55 4.03 7.17 16.28
C ILE A 55 4.92 6.06 16.85
N ALA A 56 6.15 5.93 16.35
CA ALA A 56 7.08 4.90 16.79
C ALA A 56 7.62 5.14 18.21
N ASP A 57 7.83 6.40 18.57
CA ASP A 57 8.54 6.75 19.81
C ASP A 57 7.62 7.43 20.84
N GLU A 58 7.19 8.65 20.57
CA GLU A 58 6.47 9.51 21.52
C GLU A 58 5.08 8.93 21.86
N LEU A 59 4.31 8.55 20.84
CA LEU A 59 2.98 7.99 21.02
C LEU A 59 3.00 6.73 21.88
N GLN A 60 3.99 5.85 21.67
CA GLN A 60 4.11 4.60 22.45
C GLN A 60 4.35 4.85 23.94
N THR A 61 4.93 6.01 24.28
CA THR A 61 5.08 6.44 25.67
C THR A 61 3.77 7.02 26.20
N LYS A 62 3.10 7.89 25.42
CA LYS A 62 1.82 8.50 25.81
C LYS A 62 0.68 7.50 25.96
N LEU A 63 0.63 6.44 25.15
CA LEU A 63 -0.37 5.38 25.25
C LEU A 63 -0.31 4.59 26.58
N LYS A 64 0.75 4.74 27.38
CA LYS A 64 0.84 4.17 28.73
C LYS A 64 0.17 5.05 29.78
N ASP A 65 -0.10 6.30 29.45
CA ASP A 65 -0.79 7.24 30.34
C ASP A 65 -2.32 7.09 30.18
N LEU A 66 -2.99 6.78 31.29
CA LEU A 66 -4.44 6.65 31.33
C LEU A 66 -5.15 7.99 31.06
N ALA A 67 -4.54 9.13 31.43
CA ALA A 67 -5.11 10.44 31.16
C ALA A 67 -5.13 10.72 29.66
N PHE A 68 -4.03 10.41 28.97
CA PHE A 68 -3.95 10.52 27.51
C PHE A 68 -4.93 9.57 26.80
N LEU A 69 -5.05 8.32 27.26
CA LEU A 69 -6.03 7.38 26.68
C LEU A 69 -7.48 7.83 26.86
N ALA A 70 -7.80 8.51 27.96
CA ALA A 70 -9.13 9.05 28.21
C ALA A 70 -9.49 10.18 27.22
N GLU A 71 -8.51 10.86 26.62
CA GLU A 71 -8.76 11.86 25.58
C GLU A 71 -9.45 11.25 24.35
N TYR A 72 -9.30 9.94 24.10
CA TYR A 72 -9.98 9.24 22.99
C TYR A 72 -11.46 8.95 23.23
N ASP A 73 -11.94 9.04 24.47
CA ASP A 73 -13.32 8.68 24.83
C ASP A 73 -14.34 9.71 24.34
N VAL A 74 -13.91 10.93 24.03
CA VAL A 74 -14.80 11.99 23.57
C VAL A 74 -15.21 11.78 22.10
N PRO A 75 -16.43 12.18 21.70
CA PRO A 75 -16.90 12.01 20.31
C PRO A 75 -16.00 12.71 19.29
N ASN A 76 -15.48 13.89 19.63
CA ASN A 76 -14.61 14.70 18.78
C ASN A 76 -13.26 14.91 19.47
N VAL A 77 -12.28 14.09 19.11
CA VAL A 77 -10.91 14.19 19.61
C VAL A 77 -10.21 15.38 18.98
N ASP A 78 -9.47 16.14 19.77
CA ASP A 78 -8.69 17.29 19.30
C ASP A 78 -7.48 16.82 18.47
N ARG A 79 -7.60 16.93 17.15
CA ARG A 79 -6.56 16.48 16.22
C ARG A 79 -5.27 17.30 16.26
N SER A 80 -5.27 18.48 16.90
CA SER A 80 -4.04 19.23 17.12
C SER A 80 -3.14 18.56 18.17
N LYS A 81 -3.74 17.79 19.09
CA LYS A 81 -3.04 17.02 20.14
C LYS A 81 -2.82 15.57 19.76
N HIS A 82 -3.58 15.08 18.79
CA HIS A 82 -3.60 13.70 18.32
C HIS A 82 -3.20 13.60 16.84
N PRO A 83 -1.94 13.95 16.48
CA PRO A 83 -1.49 13.92 15.08
C PRO A 83 -1.51 12.51 14.49
N GLU A 84 -1.45 11.47 15.32
CA GLU A 84 -1.56 10.08 14.89
C GLU A 84 -2.90 9.76 14.20
N LEU A 85 -3.96 10.53 14.47
CA LEU A 85 -5.25 10.33 13.82
C LEU A 85 -5.22 10.73 12.34
N TYR A 86 -4.33 11.63 11.92
CA TYR A 86 -4.14 11.90 10.50
C TYR A 86 -3.53 10.70 9.78
N ALA A 87 -2.62 9.98 10.43
CA ALA A 87 -2.07 8.73 9.89
C ALA A 87 -3.17 7.65 9.79
N CYS A 88 -4.03 7.52 10.80
CA CYS A 88 -5.18 6.61 10.75
C CYS A 88 -6.12 6.93 9.59
N ASP A 89 -6.51 8.20 9.44
CA ASP A 89 -7.40 8.66 8.37
C ASP A 89 -6.81 8.42 6.98
N TRP A 90 -5.52 8.71 6.81
CA TRP A 90 -4.84 8.46 5.54
C TRP A 90 -4.80 6.95 5.24
N CYS A 91 -4.43 6.12 6.23
CA CYS A 91 -4.43 4.67 6.05
C CYS A 91 -5.82 4.10 5.77
N GLU A 92 -6.87 4.68 6.35
CA GLU A 92 -8.26 4.32 6.10
C GLU A 92 -8.66 4.57 4.65
N GLN A 93 -8.27 5.73 4.13
CA GLN A 93 -8.50 6.08 2.72
C GLN A 93 -7.78 5.10 1.78
N ILE A 94 -6.50 4.83 2.02
CA ILE A 94 -5.73 3.88 1.18
C ILE A 94 -6.28 2.46 1.30
N GLY A 95 -6.64 2.04 2.50
CA GLY A 95 -7.27 0.75 2.74
C GLY A 95 -8.57 0.58 1.95
N SER A 96 -9.36 1.65 1.82
CA SER A 96 -10.58 1.66 1.01
C SER A 96 -10.26 1.45 -0.48
N TYR A 97 -9.24 2.14 -0.99
CA TYR A 97 -8.80 1.96 -2.38
C TYR A 97 -8.34 0.52 -2.66
N LEU A 98 -7.61 -0.08 -1.71
CA LEU A 98 -7.20 -1.49 -1.80
C LEU A 98 -8.41 -2.43 -1.74
N LYS A 99 -9.38 -2.17 -0.85
CA LYS A 99 -10.60 -2.99 -0.68
C LYS A 99 -11.47 -3.01 -1.93
N TYR A 100 -11.58 -1.89 -2.63
CA TYR A 100 -12.38 -1.75 -3.85
C TYR A 100 -11.60 -2.00 -5.15
N GLY A 101 -10.34 -2.45 -5.08
CA GLY A 101 -9.55 -2.82 -6.25
C GLY A 101 -9.10 -1.62 -7.11
N LEU A 102 -8.98 -0.44 -6.51
CA LEU A 102 -8.40 0.74 -7.16
C LEU A 102 -6.86 0.72 -7.14
N LEU A 103 -6.27 -0.11 -6.28
CA LEU A 103 -4.84 -0.37 -6.21
C LEU A 103 -4.58 -1.87 -6.40
N GLU A 104 -3.55 -2.23 -7.16
CA GLU A 104 -3.14 -3.61 -7.35
C GLU A 104 -2.51 -4.15 -6.05
N PRO A 105 -3.12 -5.16 -5.40
CA PRO A 105 -2.69 -5.58 -4.07
C PRO A 105 -1.26 -6.08 -4.03
N ASP A 106 -0.80 -6.81 -5.04
CA ASP A 106 0.54 -7.40 -5.03
C ASP A 106 1.62 -6.31 -5.11
N VAL A 107 1.37 -5.24 -5.89
CA VAL A 107 2.29 -4.10 -6.01
C VAL A 107 2.36 -3.32 -4.69
N VAL A 108 1.20 -3.00 -4.10
CA VAL A 108 1.16 -2.23 -2.86
C VAL A 108 1.72 -3.02 -1.69
N LEU A 109 1.37 -4.30 -1.57
CA LEU A 109 1.76 -5.13 -0.42
C LEU A 109 3.24 -5.54 -0.45
N ASP A 110 3.85 -5.67 -1.64
CA ASP A 110 5.29 -5.90 -1.73
C ASP A 110 6.10 -4.74 -1.10
N VAL A 111 5.64 -3.51 -1.30
CA VAL A 111 6.31 -2.32 -0.73
C VAL A 111 5.90 -2.06 0.71
N THR A 112 4.61 -2.20 1.02
CA THR A 112 4.04 -1.67 2.27
C THR A 112 3.74 -2.74 3.30
N GLY A 113 3.64 -4.01 2.93
CA GLY A 113 3.05 -5.08 3.75
C GLY A 113 3.67 -5.21 5.14
N THR A 114 4.99 -5.14 5.26
CA THR A 114 5.67 -5.16 6.57
C THR A 114 5.45 -3.88 7.37
N SER A 115 5.47 -2.73 6.70
CA SER A 115 5.39 -1.41 7.33
C SER A 115 3.97 -1.10 7.81
N ILE A 116 2.93 -1.46 7.05
CA ILE A 116 1.54 -1.27 7.44
C ILE A 116 1.16 -2.13 8.65
N ASN A 117 1.69 -3.37 8.72
CA ASN A 117 1.49 -4.26 9.88
C ASN A 117 2.05 -3.65 11.16
N ARG A 118 3.24 -3.05 11.08
CA ARG A 118 3.89 -2.38 12.20
C ARG A 118 3.08 -1.15 12.63
N LEU A 119 2.68 -0.33 11.67
CA LEU A 119 1.90 0.87 11.91
C LEU A 119 0.57 0.55 12.59
N TRP A 120 -0.14 -0.48 12.12
CA TRP A 120 -1.36 -0.98 12.77
C TRP A 120 -1.10 -1.36 14.22
N ASN A 121 -0.06 -2.15 14.51
CA ASN A 121 0.23 -2.57 15.89
C ASN A 121 0.51 -1.38 16.82
N GLN A 122 1.13 -0.32 16.30
CA GLN A 122 1.45 0.89 17.06
C GLN A 122 0.21 1.76 17.35
N LEU A 123 -0.76 1.77 16.43
CA LEU A 123 -1.97 2.59 16.51
C LEU A 123 -3.17 1.85 17.09
N ALA A 124 -3.16 0.51 17.08
CA ALA A 124 -4.26 -0.33 17.54
C ALA A 124 -4.74 0.04 18.96
N PRO A 125 -3.89 0.32 19.96
CA PRO A 125 -4.39 0.71 21.29
C PRO A 125 -5.27 1.97 21.28
N ALA A 126 -4.91 2.98 20.49
CA ALA A 126 -5.71 4.19 20.34
C ALA A 126 -7.02 3.88 19.59
N VAL A 127 -6.94 3.15 18.49
CA VAL A 127 -8.10 2.77 17.67
C VAL A 127 -9.10 1.94 18.48
N GLU A 128 -8.64 0.93 19.21
CA GLU A 128 -9.47 0.09 20.07
C GLU A 128 -10.12 0.89 21.19
N ARG A 129 -9.41 1.86 21.77
CA ARG A 129 -10.01 2.77 22.76
C ARG A 129 -11.15 3.58 22.16
N MET A 130 -10.95 4.15 20.97
CA MET A 130 -11.98 4.93 20.26
C MET A 130 -13.17 4.05 19.83
N ARG A 131 -12.93 2.78 19.48
CA ARG A 131 -13.99 1.82 19.12
C ARG A 131 -14.96 1.55 20.26
N LEU A 132 -14.54 1.66 21.52
CA LEU A 132 -15.43 1.52 22.67
C LEU A 132 -16.61 2.50 22.65
N THR A 133 -16.41 3.71 22.13
CA THR A 133 -17.46 4.75 22.07
C THR A 133 -18.04 4.95 20.67
N ARG A 134 -17.31 4.58 19.60
CA ARG A 134 -17.69 4.84 18.20
C ARG A 134 -18.09 3.58 17.41
N GLY A 135 -17.81 2.40 17.95
CA GLY A 135 -18.08 1.10 17.34
C GLY A 135 -16.98 0.60 16.40
N ASP A 136 -17.05 -0.69 16.09
CA ASP A 136 -16.00 -1.47 15.41
C ASP A 136 -15.70 -1.01 13.97
N ARG A 137 -16.61 -0.25 13.36
CA ARG A 137 -16.46 0.26 11.98
C ARG A 137 -15.37 1.32 11.86
N LEU A 138 -14.95 1.92 12.98
CA LEU A 138 -13.91 2.93 12.98
C LEU A 138 -12.60 2.31 12.46
N TYR A 139 -12.05 2.91 11.40
CA TYR A 139 -10.80 2.49 10.77
C TYR A 139 -10.80 1.04 10.23
N GLU A 140 -11.97 0.54 9.79
CA GLU A 140 -12.11 -0.83 9.26
C GLU A 140 -11.28 -1.10 7.99
N ASN A 141 -11.05 -0.07 7.16
CA ASN A 141 -10.31 -0.24 5.92
C ASN A 141 -8.79 -0.21 6.17
N PHE A 142 -8.34 0.59 7.14
CA PHE A 142 -6.96 0.51 7.64
C PHE A 142 -6.68 -0.88 8.22
N GLU A 143 -7.57 -1.38 9.09
CA GLU A 143 -7.45 -2.74 9.63
C GLU A 143 -7.42 -3.79 8.52
N TYR A 144 -8.31 -3.68 7.52
CA TYR A 144 -8.32 -4.55 6.36
C TYR A 144 -6.97 -4.56 5.63
N TRP A 145 -6.36 -3.41 5.40
CA TRP A 145 -5.05 -3.32 4.74
C TRP A 145 -3.96 -4.02 5.55
N ALA A 146 -3.90 -3.79 6.86
CA ALA A 146 -2.98 -4.49 7.76
C ALA A 146 -3.22 -6.01 7.77
N ALA A 147 -4.48 -6.45 7.83
CA ALA A 147 -4.82 -7.86 7.76
C ALA A 147 -4.34 -8.50 6.44
N ARG A 148 -4.53 -7.80 5.30
CA ARG A 148 -4.02 -8.25 3.99
C ARG A 148 -2.50 -8.33 3.96
N GLY A 149 -1.79 -7.38 4.56
CA GLY A 149 -0.32 -7.43 4.68
C GLY A 149 0.16 -8.65 5.44
N ARG A 150 -0.49 -9.01 6.55
CA ARG A 150 -0.17 -10.24 7.31
C ARG A 150 -0.43 -11.51 6.51
N LEU A 151 -1.57 -11.58 5.81
CA LEU A 151 -1.92 -12.74 4.99
C LEU A 151 -0.95 -12.92 3.81
N TRP A 152 -0.57 -11.82 3.17
CA TRP A 152 0.39 -11.82 2.08
C TRP A 152 1.77 -12.30 2.53
N ALA A 153 2.29 -11.79 3.64
CA ALA A 153 3.57 -12.22 4.21
C ALA A 153 3.57 -13.71 4.63
N LYS A 154 2.41 -14.25 5.04
CA LYS A 154 2.25 -15.67 5.35
C LYS A 154 2.23 -16.53 4.08
N ALA A 155 1.61 -16.04 3.01
CA ALA A 155 1.54 -16.72 1.72
C ALA A 155 2.90 -16.77 1.01
N ASP A 156 3.73 -15.74 1.19
CA ASP A 156 5.08 -15.68 0.63
C ASP A 156 6.16 -15.35 1.69
N PRO A 157 6.60 -16.34 2.49
CA PRO A 157 7.59 -16.12 3.55
C PRO A 157 8.97 -15.66 3.03
N GLY A 158 9.26 -15.88 1.74
CA GLY A 158 10.49 -15.42 1.08
C GLY A 158 10.41 -13.96 0.59
N GLY A 159 9.22 -13.36 0.66
CA GLY A 159 8.87 -12.11 -0.01
C GLY A 159 8.90 -12.21 -1.53
N ALA A 160 8.49 -11.15 -2.23
CA ALA A 160 8.44 -11.12 -3.69
C ALA A 160 9.81 -11.05 -4.38
N TYR A 161 10.90 -11.34 -3.66
CA TYR A 161 12.24 -11.30 -4.23
C TYR A 161 12.38 -12.37 -5.32
N PRO A 162 12.90 -12.01 -6.51
CA PRO A 162 13.03 -12.96 -7.61
C PRO A 162 13.81 -14.21 -7.20
N LYS A 163 13.18 -15.38 -7.32
CA LYS A 163 13.75 -16.68 -6.87
C LYS A 163 15.01 -17.07 -7.62
N ASN A 164 15.22 -16.51 -8.80
CA ASN A 164 16.36 -16.77 -9.70
C ASN A 164 17.52 -15.78 -9.53
N VAL A 165 17.41 -14.81 -8.61
CA VAL A 165 18.46 -13.85 -8.33
C VAL A 165 19.08 -14.20 -6.98
N PRO A 166 20.42 -14.33 -6.86
CA PRO A 166 21.06 -14.53 -5.56
C PRO A 166 20.94 -13.28 -4.70
N ARG A 167 20.71 -13.44 -3.39
CA ARG A 167 20.68 -12.30 -2.45
C ARG A 167 22.07 -11.66 -2.38
N MET A 168 22.15 -10.37 -2.05
CA MET A 168 23.43 -9.66 -1.87
C MET A 168 24.41 -10.38 -0.93
N ARG A 169 23.91 -11.00 0.14
CA ARG A 169 24.73 -11.78 1.10
C ARG A 169 25.32 -13.08 0.52
N GLU A 170 24.75 -13.57 -0.58
CA GLU A 170 25.16 -14.80 -1.28
C GLU A 170 26.16 -14.50 -2.41
N LEU A 171 26.35 -13.22 -2.76
CA LEU A 171 27.31 -12.82 -3.79
C LEU A 171 28.76 -12.86 -3.28
N PRO A 172 29.73 -13.25 -4.13
CA PRO A 172 31.15 -13.16 -3.82
C PRO A 172 31.57 -11.72 -3.47
N LYS A 173 32.42 -11.55 -2.44
CA LYS A 173 32.85 -10.21 -1.95
C LYS A 173 33.63 -9.42 -3.00
N ASP A 174 34.36 -10.09 -3.89
CA ASP A 174 35.10 -9.50 -5.00
C ASP A 174 34.18 -8.93 -6.09
N LEU A 175 32.96 -9.46 -6.23
CA LEU A 175 31.93 -8.91 -7.11
C LEU A 175 31.32 -7.62 -6.51
N MET A 176 31.18 -7.54 -5.19
CA MET A 176 30.64 -6.36 -4.49
C MET A 176 31.59 -5.16 -4.52
N LEU A 177 32.91 -5.38 -4.57
CA LEU A 177 33.92 -4.30 -4.62
C LEU A 177 34.06 -3.64 -6.00
N LYS A 178 33.57 -4.29 -7.07
CA LYS A 178 33.59 -3.74 -8.44
C LYS A 178 32.46 -2.75 -8.71
N PHE A 179 31.42 -2.74 -7.88
CA PHE A 179 30.28 -1.83 -8.04
C PHE A 179 30.48 -0.58 -7.18
N VAL A 180 31.27 0.37 -7.68
CA VAL A 180 31.31 1.73 -7.13
C VAL A 180 30.20 2.54 -7.83
N PRO A 181 29.15 3.00 -7.14
CA PRO A 181 28.12 3.83 -7.76
C PRO A 181 28.75 5.17 -8.15
N GLY A 182 28.84 5.47 -9.46
CA GLY A 182 29.26 6.80 -9.93
C GLY A 182 30.15 6.87 -11.18
N ARG A 183 30.53 5.76 -11.83
CA ARG A 183 31.22 5.81 -13.14
C ARG A 183 30.24 5.43 -14.26
N LEU A 184 29.56 6.44 -14.81
CA LEU A 184 28.64 6.31 -15.96
C LEU A 184 29.36 6.57 -17.31
N ASP A 185 30.68 6.47 -17.31
CA ASP A 185 31.55 6.96 -18.38
C ASP A 185 32.50 5.90 -18.96
N GLU A 186 32.37 4.63 -18.61
CA GLU A 186 33.05 3.55 -19.34
C GLU A 186 32.10 2.93 -20.38
N PRO A 187 32.34 3.11 -21.69
CA PRO A 187 31.57 2.44 -22.72
C PRO A 187 31.81 0.93 -22.61
N SER A 188 30.71 0.21 -22.43
CA SER A 188 30.66 -1.25 -22.42
C SER A 188 31.34 -1.83 -23.66
N ALA A 189 32.54 -2.38 -23.49
CA ALA A 189 33.09 -3.34 -24.41
C ALA A 189 32.55 -4.72 -24.05
N ILE A 190 31.53 -5.17 -24.77
CA ILE A 190 31.29 -6.50 -25.37
C ILE A 190 30.03 -6.37 -26.24
#